data_AF-A0AAU9TT35-F1
#
_entry.id   AF-A0AAU9TT35-F1
#
_cell.length_a   1.000
_cell.length_b   1.000
_cell.length_c   1.000
_cell.angle_alpha   90.00
_cell.angle_beta   90.00
_cell.angle_gamma   90.00
#
_symmetry.space_group_name_H-M   'P 1'
#
loop_
_entity.id
_entity.type
_entity.pdbx_description
1 polymer ?
#
loop_
_entity_poly.entity_id
_entity_poly.type
_entity_poly.pdbx_seq_one_letter_code
_entity_poly.pdbx_strand_id
1 'polypeptide(L)'
;MWRAYSGLENYGYIHKTINHSDPENPFVAPDGTHTQRIESQWRLVKRFFAKDNYNNRENFTDLIYEYLWRREIIKLKQDAFEKLIDAINYVYKQ
;
A
#
# COMPACT_ATOMS: atom_id res chain seq x y z
N MET A 1 -8.72 -17.14 9.06
CA MET A 1 -8.70 -16.39 7.79
C MET A 1 -9.60 -15.17 7.92
N TRP A 2 -9.17 -13.97 7.51
CA TRP A 2 -9.98 -12.75 7.67
C TRP A 2 -11.10 -12.70 6.62
N ARG A 3 -12.34 -12.53 7.07
CA ARG A 3 -13.55 -12.56 6.21
C ARG A 3 -13.55 -11.48 5.11
N ALA A 4 -12.75 -10.42 5.23
CA ALA A 4 -12.60 -9.44 4.16
C ALA A 4 -12.02 -10.03 2.85
N TYR A 5 -11.27 -11.13 2.93
CA TYR A 5 -10.60 -11.73 1.78
C TYR A 5 -11.39 -12.84 1.09
N SER A 6 -12.52 -13.29 1.65
CA SER A 6 -13.29 -14.42 1.11
C SER A 6 -14.00 -14.12 -0.22
N GLY A 7 -14.01 -12.87 -0.67
CA GLY A 7 -14.62 -12.43 -1.93
C GLY A 7 -13.63 -12.05 -3.02
N LEU A 8 -12.31 -12.18 -2.79
CA LEU A 8 -11.30 -11.72 -3.74
C LEU A 8 -11.37 -12.43 -5.10
N GLU A 9 -11.72 -13.71 -5.10
CA GLU A 9 -11.89 -14.52 -6.32
C GLU A 9 -12.98 -13.95 -7.23
N ASN A 10 -14.05 -13.37 -6.65
CA ASN A 10 -15.14 -12.75 -7.41
C ASN A 10 -14.71 -11.49 -8.17
N TYR A 11 -13.57 -10.90 -7.82
CA TYR A 11 -12.97 -9.75 -8.50
C TYR A 11 -11.79 -10.15 -9.38
N GLY A 12 -11.58 -11.46 -9.63
CA GLY A 12 -10.50 -11.97 -10.46
C GLY A 12 -9.13 -12.04 -9.77
N TYR A 13 -9.08 -11.89 -8.45
CA TYR A 13 -7.83 -11.99 -7.69
C TYR A 13 -7.62 -13.41 -7.14
N ILE A 14 -6.39 -13.92 -7.29
CA ILE A 14 -5.97 -15.18 -6.67
C ILE A 14 -5.61 -14.89 -5.22
N HIS A 15 -6.35 -15.48 -4.28
CA HIS A 15 -6.04 -15.35 -2.86
C HIS A 15 -5.05 -16.43 -2.43
N LYS A 16 -3.84 -16.02 -2.06
CA LYS A 16 -2.81 -16.90 -1.50
C LYS A 16 -2.63 -16.64 0.00
N THR A 17 -2.39 -17.70 0.76
CA THR A 17 -2.13 -17.65 2.21
C THR A 17 -0.85 -18.37 2.58
N ILE A 18 -0.16 -17.88 3.60
CA ILE A 18 0.96 -18.56 4.24
C ILE A 18 0.48 -19.35 5.45
N ASN A 19 1.15 -20.46 5.74
CA ASN A 19 0.86 -21.26 6.93
C ASN A 19 1.76 -20.82 8.08
N HIS A 20 1.24 -19.99 8.97
CA HIS A 20 1.99 -19.53 10.15
C HIS A 20 2.24 -20.63 11.20
N SER A 21 1.60 -21.79 11.09
CA SER A 21 1.83 -22.94 11.96
C SER A 21 2.95 -23.84 11.46
N ASP A 22 3.56 -23.52 10.32
CA ASP A 22 4.72 -24.24 9.79
C ASP A 22 5.95 -23.97 10.68
N PRO A 23 6.55 -25.02 11.27
CA PRO A 23 7.70 -24.88 12.17
C PRO A 23 9.01 -24.53 11.44
N GLU A 24 9.12 -24.79 10.13
CA GLU A 24 10.33 -24.53 9.34
C GLU A 24 10.20 -23.23 8.52
N ASN A 25 9.02 -22.97 7.93
CA ASN A 25 8.81 -21.83 7.03
C ASN A 25 7.49 -21.05 7.31
N PRO A 26 7.32 -20.44 8.49
CA PRO A 26 6.07 -19.75 8.87
C PRO A 26 5.76 -18.48 8.07
N PHE A 27 6.66 -18.07 7.16
CA PHE A 27 6.59 -16.83 6.38
C PHE A 27 6.57 -17.06 4.86
N VAL A 28 6.60 -18.31 4.41
CA VAL A 28 6.63 -18.68 2.99
C VAL A 28 5.54 -19.72 2.74
N ALA A 29 4.76 -19.55 1.69
CA ALA A 29 3.81 -20.59 1.27
C ALA A 29 4.57 -21.75 0.60
N PRO A 30 3.96 -22.95 0.50
CA PRO A 30 4.58 -24.11 -0.17
C PRO A 30 4.99 -23.85 -1.62
N ASP A 31 4.34 -22.88 -2.29
CA ASP A 31 4.64 -22.48 -3.66
C ASP A 31 5.71 -21.37 -3.76
N GLY A 32 6.37 -21.02 -2.65
CA GLY A 32 7.36 -19.95 -2.57
C GLY A 32 6.77 -18.55 -2.42
N THR A 33 5.46 -18.40 -2.23
CA THR A 33 4.85 -17.06 -2.07
C THR A 33 5.26 -16.41 -0.75
N HIS A 34 5.71 -15.15 -0.81
CA HIS A 34 6.06 -14.32 0.36
C HIS A 34 5.07 -13.16 0.54
N THR A 35 4.48 -13.00 1.72
CA THR A 35 3.57 -11.88 2.03
C THR A 35 4.26 -10.72 2.75
N GLN A 36 5.45 -10.93 3.31
CA GLN A 36 6.18 -9.95 4.13
C GLN A 36 6.34 -8.58 3.46
N ARG A 37 6.63 -8.56 2.15
CA ARG A 37 6.80 -7.31 1.40
C ARG A 37 5.49 -6.53 1.33
N ILE A 38 4.37 -7.20 1.06
CA ILE A 38 3.04 -6.58 1.04
C ILE A 38 2.67 -6.08 2.44
N GLU A 39 2.90 -6.89 3.48
CA GLU A 39 2.59 -6.54 4.86
C GLU A 39 3.41 -5.34 5.38
N SER A 40 4.71 -5.30 5.06
CA SER A 40 5.59 -4.17 5.41
C SER A 40 5.14 -2.87 4.75
N GLN A 41 4.69 -2.91 3.49
CA GLN A 41 4.10 -1.76 2.82
C GLN A 41 2.82 -1.29 3.52
N TRP A 42 1.89 -2.21 3.81
CA TRP A 42 0.65 -1.87 4.52
C TRP A 42 0.90 -1.31 5.93
N ARG A 43 1.96 -1.77 6.62
CA ARG A 43 2.33 -1.21 7.93
C ARG A 43 2.70 0.26 7.82
N LEU A 44 3.42 0.67 6.77
CA LEU A 44 3.80 2.07 6.56
C LEU A 44 2.59 2.92 6.18
N VAL A 45 1.76 2.45 5.25
CA VAL A 45 0.50 3.13 4.85
C VAL A 45 -0.40 3.35 6.06
N LYS A 46 -0.60 2.33 6.91
CA LYS A 46 -1.42 2.46 8.13
C LYS A 46 -0.84 3.47 9.12
N ARG A 47 0.49 3.53 9.28
CA ARG A 47 1.14 4.52 10.15
C ARG A 47 0.96 5.94 9.62
N PHE A 48 1.10 6.13 8.31
CA PHE A 48 0.83 7.42 7.65
C PHE A 48 -0.62 7.85 7.87
N PHE A 49 -1.57 6.95 7.61
CA PHE A 49 -3.00 7.19 7.83
C PHE A 49 -3.34 7.53 9.29
N ALA A 50 -2.81 6.77 10.24
CA ALA A 50 -3.10 6.96 11.66
C ALA A 50 -2.56 8.28 12.21
N LYS A 51 -1.47 8.80 11.64
CA LYS A 51 -0.87 10.07 12.08
C LYS A 51 -1.71 11.27 11.66
N ASP A 52 -2.18 11.28 10.41
CA ASP A 52 -2.71 12.50 9.79
C ASP A 52 -4.22 12.43 9.50
N ASN A 53 -4.87 11.26 9.58
CA ASN A 53 -6.26 11.08 9.12
C ASN A 53 -7.09 10.01 9.86
N TYR A 54 -6.80 9.75 11.13
CA TYR A 54 -7.39 8.68 11.94
C TYR A 54 -8.95 8.60 11.93
N ASN A 55 -9.66 9.68 11.58
CA ASN A 55 -11.12 9.74 11.53
C ASN A 55 -11.76 10.06 10.15
N ASN A 56 -10.99 10.18 9.06
CA ASN A 56 -11.56 10.50 7.75
C ASN A 56 -11.38 9.33 6.76
N ARG A 57 -12.32 8.38 6.78
CA ARG A 57 -12.30 7.20 5.90
C ARG A 57 -12.63 7.53 4.45
N GLU A 58 -13.32 8.63 4.19
CA GLU A 58 -13.74 9.02 2.83
C GLU A 58 -12.54 9.31 1.93
N ASN A 59 -11.41 9.73 2.51
CA ASN A 59 -10.18 10.07 1.80
C ASN A 59 -9.09 8.98 1.81
N PHE A 60 -9.42 7.73 2.15
CA PHE A 60 -8.41 6.68 2.28
C PHE A 60 -7.62 6.44 0.98
N THR A 61 -8.28 6.48 -0.17
CA THR A 61 -7.63 6.29 -1.48
C THR A 61 -6.66 7.43 -1.79
N ASP A 62 -7.07 8.68 -1.58
CA ASP A 62 -6.23 9.86 -1.85
C ASP A 62 -4.99 9.87 -0.96
N LEU A 63 -5.11 9.39 0.27
CA LEU A 63 -3.97 9.24 1.19
C LEU A 63 -2.99 8.15 0.75
N ILE A 64 -3.49 7.06 0.17
CA ILE A 64 -2.62 6.05 -0.45
C ILE A 64 -1.86 6.68 -1.62
N TYR A 65 -2.53 7.44 -2.49
CA TYR A 65 -1.88 8.11 -3.60
C TYR A 65 -0.82 9.11 -3.14
N GLU A 66 -1.14 9.96 -2.16
CA GLU A 66 -0.19 10.91 -1.58
C GLU A 66 1.02 10.20 -0.98
N TYR A 67 0.79 9.16 -0.17
CA TYR A 67 1.87 8.38 0.44
C TYR A 67 2.81 7.78 -0.61
N LEU A 68 2.25 7.15 -1.65
CA LEU A 68 3.04 6.54 -2.73
C LEU A 68 3.83 7.60 -3.50
N TRP A 69 3.21 8.75 -3.80
CA TRP A 69 3.84 9.87 -4.48
C TRP A 69 5.01 10.45 -3.66
N ARG A 70 4.80 10.78 -2.38
CA ARG A 70 5.86 11.28 -1.48
C ARG A 70 7.01 10.28 -1.35
N ARG A 71 6.68 8.99 -1.23
CA ARG A 71 7.69 7.93 -1.12
C ARG A 71 8.57 7.86 -2.37
N GLU A 72 8.00 7.97 -3.57
CA GLU A 72 8.80 7.97 -4.81
C GLU A 72 9.63 9.25 -4.95
N ILE A 73 9.11 10.42 -4.56
CA ILE A 73 9.89 11.67 -4.53
C ILE A 73 11.15 11.55 -3.66
N ILE A 74 10.98 11.05 -2.43
CA ILE A 74 12.10 10.84 -1.49
C ILE A 74 13.13 9.88 -2.07
N LYS A 75 12.65 8.77 -2.65
CA LYS A 75 13.50 7.75 -3.28
C LYS A 75 14.29 8.30 -4.47
N LEU A 76 13.67 9.14 -5.28
CA LEU A 76 14.29 9.81 -6.43
C LEU A 76 15.11 11.04 -6.02
N LYS A 77 15.13 11.40 -4.73
CA LYS A 77 15.80 12.60 -4.18
C LYS A 77 15.35 13.88 -4.88
N GLN A 78 14.06 13.95 -5.20
CA GLN A 78 13.44 15.13 -5.81
C GLN A 78 12.90 16.06 -4.73
N ASP A 79 12.72 17.32 -5.09
CA ASP A 79 12.01 18.26 -4.24
C ASP A 79 10.49 18.03 -4.36
N ALA A 80 9.82 17.92 -3.22
CA ALA A 80 8.39 17.60 -3.19
C ALA A 80 7.53 18.78 -3.65
N PHE A 81 7.97 20.01 -3.40
CA PHE A 81 7.25 21.21 -3.81
C PHE A 81 7.33 21.37 -5.33
N GLU A 82 8.52 21.24 -5.92
CA GLU A 82 8.69 21.30 -7.38
C GLU A 82 7.82 20.24 -8.09
N LYS A 83 7.82 19.00 -7.60
CA LYS A 83 7.00 17.93 -8.19
C LYS A 83 5.50 18.15 -8.03
N LEU A 84 5.07 18.85 -6.97
CA LEU A 84 3.68 19.24 -6.81
C LEU A 84 3.29 20.30 -7.84
N ILE A 85 4.16 21.29 -8.07
CA ILE A 85 3.94 22.31 -9.11
C ILE A 85 3.89 21.67 -10.50
N ASP A 86 4.77 20.72 -10.82
CA ASP A 86 4.73 19.96 -12.08
C ASP A 86 3.39 19.25 -12.27
N ALA A 87 2.87 18.59 -11.22
CA ALA A 87 1.58 17.91 -11.27
C ALA A 87 0.41 18.89 -11.47
N ILE A 88 0.44 20.04 -10.79
CA ILE A 88 -0.55 21.11 -10.97
C ILE A 88 -0.51 21.63 -12.41
N ASN A 89 0.68 21.96 -12.92
CA ASN A 89 0.85 22.43 -14.30
C ASN A 89 0.38 21.41 -15.34
N TYR A 90 0.63 20.12 -15.10
CA TYR A 90 0.15 19.04 -15.96
C TYR A 90 -1.38 18.97 -16.02
N VAL A 91 -2.06 19.13 -14.87
CA VAL A 91 -3.53 19.06 -14.77
C VAL A 91 -4.19 20.32 -15.34
N TYR A 92 -3.63 21.49 -15.02
CA TYR A 92 -4.28 22.77 -15.28
C TYR A 92 -3.73 23.54 -16.50
N LYS A 93 -2.86 22.92 -17.32
CA LYS A 93 -2.26 23.46 -18.56
C LYS A 93 -2.82 24.83 -18.97
N GLN A 94 -2.13 25.89 -18.56
CA GLN A 94 -2.20 27.18 -19.23
C GLN A 94 -1.23 27.17 -20.41
#